data_AF-A0A0Q6N499-F1
#
_entry.id   AF-A0A0Q6N499-F1
#
_cell.length_a   1.000
_cell.length_b   1.000
_cell.length_c   1.000
_cell.angle_alpha   90.00
_cell.angle_beta   90.00
_cell.angle_gamma   90.00
#
_symmetry.space_group_name_H-M   'P 1'
#
loop_
_entity.id
_entity.type
_entity.pdbx_description
1 polymer ?
#
loop_
_entity_poly.entity_id
_entity_poly.type
_entity_poly.pdbx_seq_one_letter_code
_entity_poly.pdbx_strand_id
1 'polypeptide(L)'
;MTVKVEPHDTAGNPSPAAENYHDLINGSVVSYGSIAQVATQVITVTFDPPVGGPVDMQPGQVASGSYKIKTVAVSTADGSKIETEYPVSRDLTYVGRETLQTEMGAFNACKFTNRQTTGTGDTSSVTTFTTWVAAEGAYRGQLLKIHTRPEGGSRPEFTTERIKMTYTPK
;
A
#
# COMPACT_ATOMS: atom_id res chain seq x y z
N MET A 1 -7.28 10.83 9.94
CA MET A 1 -6.59 10.09 11.01
C MET A 1 -5.18 9.82 10.50
N THR A 2 -4.11 10.22 11.20
CA THR A 2 -2.74 10.07 10.70
C THR A 2 -2.08 8.87 11.38
N VAL A 3 -1.60 7.89 10.60
CA VAL A 3 -0.91 6.70 11.10
C VAL A 3 0.54 6.76 10.68
N LYS A 4 1.45 6.79 11.67
CA LYS A 4 2.88 6.63 11.43
C LYS A 4 3.24 5.16 11.63
N VAL A 5 3.87 4.57 10.62
CA VAL A 5 4.20 3.15 10.61
C VAL A 5 5.69 2.97 10.40
N GLU A 6 6.32 2.08 11.17
CA GLU A 6 7.73 1.67 11.02
C GLU A 6 7.77 0.27 10.36
N PRO A 7 7.94 0.20 9.03
CA PRO A 7 8.02 -1.07 8.32
C PRO A 7 9.42 -1.66 8.32
N HIS A 8 9.53 -2.98 8.37
CA HIS A 8 10.78 -3.70 8.13
C HIS A 8 10.63 -4.65 6.93
N ASP A 9 11.69 -4.79 6.14
CA ASP A 9 11.78 -5.85 5.14
C ASP A 9 12.06 -7.22 5.79
N THR A 10 12.02 -8.30 5.02
CA THR A 10 12.30 -9.66 5.50
C THR A 10 13.73 -9.88 6.03
N ALA A 11 14.65 -8.97 5.74
CA ALA A 11 16.00 -8.97 6.30
C ALA A 11 16.10 -8.15 7.60
N GLY A 12 14.98 -7.58 8.07
CA GLY A 12 14.92 -6.75 9.26
C GLY A 12 15.44 -5.33 9.05
N ASN A 13 15.65 -4.89 7.79
CA ASN A 13 16.06 -3.52 7.52
C ASN A 13 14.87 -2.57 7.67
N PRO A 14 15.06 -1.39 8.29
CA PRO A 14 14.02 -0.37 8.35
C PRO A 14 13.71 0.13 6.95
N SER A 15 12.44 0.04 6.58
CA SER A 15 11.87 0.66 5.39
C SER A 15 11.32 2.06 5.78
N PRO A 16 11.37 3.06 4.89
CA PRO A 16 10.96 4.41 5.23
C PRO A 16 9.51 4.47 5.70
N ALA A 17 9.29 5.14 6.83
CA ALA A 17 7.96 5.41 7.35
C ALA A 17 7.19 6.31 6.37
N ALA A 18 5.97 5.90 6.01
CA ALA A 18 5.09 6.65 5.13
C ALA A 18 3.82 7.07 5.87
N GLU A 19 3.44 8.34 5.72
CA GLU A 19 2.11 8.84 6.07
C GLU A 19 1.16 8.55 4.90
N ASN A 20 0.04 7.88 5.17
CA ASN A 20 -0.93 7.49 4.15
C ASN A 20 -2.24 8.26 4.35
N TYR A 21 -2.79 8.81 3.27
CA TYR A 21 -4.01 9.61 3.29
C TYR A 21 -5.18 8.81 2.72
N HIS A 22 -6.17 8.55 3.55
CA HIS A 22 -7.37 7.79 3.18
C HIS A 22 -8.58 8.24 4.01
N ASP A 23 -9.77 8.05 3.44
CA ASP A 23 -11.06 8.28 4.08
C ASP A 23 -11.98 7.06 3.91
N LEU A 24 -13.02 6.99 4.75
CA LEU A 24 -14.12 6.05 4.58
C LEU A 24 -15.33 6.81 4.04
N ILE A 25 -15.66 6.59 2.77
CA ILE A 25 -16.77 7.28 2.08
C ILE A 25 -17.73 6.22 1.58
N ASN A 26 -19.00 6.29 2.00
CA ASN A 26 -20.09 5.42 1.53
C ASN A 26 -19.72 3.92 1.58
N GLY A 27 -19.07 3.45 2.65
CA GLY A 27 -18.69 2.04 2.79
C GLY A 27 -17.48 1.60 1.96
N SER A 28 -16.74 2.54 1.36
CA SER A 28 -15.48 2.28 0.67
C SER A 28 -14.31 2.99 1.36
N VAL A 29 -13.18 2.30 1.52
CA VAL A 29 -11.92 2.98 1.85
C VAL A 29 -11.41 3.62 0.57
N VAL A 30 -11.27 4.95 0.59
CA VAL A 30 -10.76 5.76 -0.52
C VAL A 30 -9.38 6.26 -0.15
N SER A 31 -8.39 5.96 -0.99
CA SER A 31 -6.99 6.36 -0.82
C SER A 31 -6.64 7.49 -1.79
N TYR A 32 -5.97 8.51 -1.26
CA TYR A 32 -5.55 9.69 -2.01
C TYR A 32 -4.06 9.68 -2.34
N GLY A 33 -3.26 8.89 -1.61
CA GLY A 33 -1.82 8.81 -1.77
C GLY A 33 -1.06 8.77 -0.45
N SER A 34 0.21 9.11 -0.48
CA SER A 34 1.11 9.05 0.67
C SER A 34 2.26 10.03 0.59
N ILE A 35 2.87 10.32 1.73
CA ILE A 35 4.15 11.03 1.82
C ILE A 35 5.12 10.16 2.59
N ALA A 36 6.30 9.93 2.03
CA ALA A 36 7.37 9.18 2.66
C ALA A 36 8.65 10.00 2.64
N GLN A 37 9.35 10.07 3.76
CA GLN A 37 10.70 10.62 3.81
C GLN A 37 11.69 9.45 3.75
N VAL A 38 12.52 9.46 2.71
CA VAL A 38 13.67 8.56 2.57
C VAL A 38 14.96 9.35 2.81
N ALA A 39 16.09 8.67 2.98
CA ALA A 39 17.34 9.30 3.46
C ALA A 39 17.73 10.60 2.74
N THR A 40 17.50 10.69 1.44
CA THR A 40 17.91 11.84 0.61
C THR A 40 16.74 12.61 0.01
N GLN A 41 15.50 12.12 0.14
CA GLN A 41 14.36 12.66 -0.59
C GLN A 41 13.07 12.63 0.23
N VAL A 42 12.19 13.60 -0.02
CA VAL A 42 10.77 13.52 0.34
C VAL A 42 9.99 13.10 -0.89
N ILE A 43 9.28 11.98 -0.79
CA ILE A 43 8.50 11.40 -1.87
C ILE A 43 7.02 11.62 -1.57
N THR A 44 6.32 12.33 -2.44
CA THR A 44 4.87 12.50 -2.40
C THR A 44 4.24 11.69 -3.53
N VAL A 45 3.24 10.90 -3.21
CA VAL A 45 2.47 10.10 -4.16
C VAL A 45 1.01 10.56 -4.09
N THR A 46 0.38 10.80 -5.23
CA THR A 46 -1.03 11.17 -5.34
C THR A 46 -1.75 10.30 -6.37
N PHE A 47 -3.02 9.95 -6.09
CA PHE A 47 -3.87 9.15 -6.96
C PHE A 47 -5.00 9.98 -7.58
N ASP A 48 -5.16 9.88 -8.90
CA ASP A 48 -6.21 10.59 -9.63
C ASP A 48 -6.95 9.67 -10.65
N PRO A 49 -8.26 9.39 -10.47
CA PRO A 49 -9.04 9.73 -9.28
C PRO A 49 -8.54 8.97 -8.03
N PRO A 50 -8.95 9.38 -6.83
CA PRO A 50 -8.70 8.62 -5.61
C PRO A 50 -9.16 7.16 -5.74
N VAL A 51 -8.37 6.26 -5.18
CA VAL A 51 -8.54 4.81 -5.32
C VAL A 51 -9.42 4.26 -4.22
N GLY A 52 -10.62 3.82 -4.57
CA GLY A 52 -11.60 3.26 -3.62
C GLY A 52 -11.76 1.73 -3.71
N GLY A 53 -11.88 1.04 -2.57
CA GLY A 53 -12.28 -0.37 -2.49
C GLY A 53 -13.40 -0.59 -1.45
N PRO A 54 -14.39 -1.48 -1.70
CA PRO A 54 -15.45 -1.75 -0.73
C PRO A 54 -14.90 -2.33 0.56
N VAL A 55 -15.49 -1.97 1.70
CA VAL A 55 -15.09 -2.53 3.01
C VAL A 55 -15.75 -3.87 3.31
N ASP A 56 -16.88 -4.16 2.65
CA ASP A 56 -17.75 -5.32 2.87
C ASP A 56 -17.64 -6.38 1.76
N MET A 57 -16.46 -6.51 1.16
CA MET A 57 -16.21 -7.50 0.12
C MET A 57 -16.48 -8.92 0.61
N GLN A 58 -17.10 -9.74 -0.25
CA GLN A 58 -17.24 -11.17 -0.04
C GLN A 58 -16.01 -11.93 -0.56
N PRO A 59 -15.63 -13.08 0.02
CA PRO A 59 -14.52 -13.88 -0.50
C PRO A 59 -14.69 -14.19 -1.99
N GLY A 60 -13.65 -13.95 -2.78
CA GLY A 60 -13.64 -14.07 -4.23
C GLY A 60 -14.19 -12.86 -5.00
N GLN A 61 -14.81 -11.88 -4.32
CA GLN A 61 -15.26 -10.65 -4.96
C GLN A 61 -14.05 -9.84 -5.44
N VAL A 62 -14.18 -9.28 -6.64
CA VAL A 62 -13.17 -8.44 -7.29
C VAL A 62 -13.69 -7.01 -7.40
N ALA A 63 -12.87 -6.04 -7.00
CA ALA A 63 -13.09 -4.61 -7.19
C ALA A 63 -11.99 -4.06 -8.11
N SER A 64 -12.37 -3.75 -9.35
CA SER A 64 -11.46 -3.24 -10.37
C SER A 64 -11.53 -1.72 -10.47
N GLY A 65 -10.43 -1.10 -10.89
CA GLY A 65 -10.42 0.34 -11.17
C GLY A 65 -9.16 0.78 -11.91
N SER A 66 -9.22 1.99 -12.44
CA SER A 66 -8.08 2.63 -13.11
C SER A 66 -7.88 4.04 -12.58
N TYR A 67 -6.63 4.45 -12.46
CA TYR A 67 -6.22 5.73 -11.91
C TYR A 67 -4.83 6.09 -12.42
N LYS A 68 -4.39 7.31 -12.16
CA LYS A 68 -3.02 7.75 -12.38
C LYS A 68 -2.30 7.82 -11.05
N ILE A 69 -1.05 7.38 -11.04
CA ILE A 69 -0.13 7.67 -9.95
C ILE A 69 0.76 8.82 -10.41
N LYS A 70 0.74 9.91 -9.66
CA LYS A 70 1.75 10.97 -9.77
C LYS A 70 2.69 10.87 -8.58
N THR A 71 3.98 10.76 -8.85
CA THR A 71 5.05 10.73 -7.85
C THR A 71 5.93 11.96 -8.01
N VAL A 72 6.14 12.67 -6.90
CA VAL A 72 7.01 13.82 -6.80
C VAL A 72 8.10 13.50 -5.77
N ALA A 73 9.34 13.40 -6.22
CA ALA A 73 10.51 13.26 -5.34
C ALA A 73 11.25 14.59 -5.25
N VAL A 74 11.40 15.12 -4.04
CA VAL A 74 12.15 16.35 -3.76
C VAL A 74 13.41 15.99 -2.98
N SER A 75 14.56 16.33 -3.53
CA SER A 75 15.87 16.16 -2.88
C SER A 75 15.98 17.06 -1.65
N THR A 76 16.42 16.48 -0.54
CA THR A 76 16.67 17.21 0.71
C THR A 76 17.98 17.99 0.69
N ALA A 77 18.90 17.68 -0.24
CA ALA A 77 20.21 18.31 -0.31
C ALA A 77 20.19 19.66 -1.05
N ASP A 78 19.43 19.74 -2.14
CA ASP A 78 19.43 20.88 -3.07
C ASP A 78 18.02 21.33 -3.49
N GLY A 79 16.96 20.67 -3.02
CA GLY A 79 15.58 20.97 -3.39
C GLY A 79 15.21 20.57 -4.81
N SER A 80 16.09 19.88 -5.54
CA SER A 80 15.80 19.41 -6.90
C SER A 80 14.60 18.46 -6.91
N LYS A 81 13.81 18.52 -8.00
CA LYS A 81 12.51 17.85 -8.08
C LYS A 81 12.44 16.95 -9.30
N ILE A 82 12.03 15.71 -9.08
CA ILE A 82 11.70 14.74 -10.14
C ILE A 82 10.21 14.44 -10.04
N GLU A 83 9.49 14.61 -11.15
CA GLU A 83 8.09 14.21 -11.26
C GLU A 83 7.95 13.06 -12.25
N THR A 84 7.12 12.08 -11.91
CA THR A 84 6.70 11.01 -12.80
C THR A 84 5.20 10.82 -12.69
N GLU A 85 4.54 10.53 -13.80
CA GLU A 85 3.12 10.19 -13.85
C GLU A 85 2.95 8.98 -14.76
N TYR A 86 2.15 8.01 -14.32
CA TYR A 86 1.81 6.86 -15.13
C TYR A 86 0.41 6.33 -14.81
N PRO A 87 -0.31 5.80 -15.81
CA PRO A 87 -1.60 5.17 -15.58
C PRO A 87 -1.41 3.81 -14.91
N VAL A 88 -2.43 3.44 -14.15
CA VAL A 88 -2.53 2.18 -13.43
C VAL A 88 -3.92 1.60 -13.62
N SER A 89 -3.98 0.30 -13.91
CA SER A 89 -5.18 -0.50 -13.70
C SER A 89 -4.94 -1.48 -12.56
N ARG A 90 -5.97 -1.72 -11.75
CA ARG A 90 -5.88 -2.60 -10.59
C ARG A 90 -7.12 -3.49 -10.47
N ASP A 91 -6.88 -4.71 -10.01
CA ASP A 91 -7.90 -5.64 -9.54
C ASP A 91 -7.61 -5.98 -8.08
N LEU A 92 -8.51 -5.60 -7.18
CA LEU A 92 -8.45 -5.97 -5.76
C LEU A 92 -9.41 -7.13 -5.51
N THR A 93 -8.90 -8.26 -5.06
CA THR A 93 -9.68 -9.45 -4.71
C THR A 93 -9.61 -9.69 -3.22
N TYR A 94 -10.75 -9.78 -2.54
CA TYR A 94 -10.78 -10.23 -1.16
C TYR A 94 -10.72 -11.76 -1.11
N VAL A 95 -9.73 -12.31 -0.42
CA VAL A 95 -9.52 -13.77 -0.34
C VAL A 95 -10.30 -14.37 0.83
N GLY A 96 -10.32 -13.67 1.96
CA GLY A 96 -10.94 -14.15 3.20
C GLY A 96 -10.18 -13.68 4.43
N ARG A 97 -10.51 -14.26 5.59
CA ARG A 97 -9.80 -14.02 6.85
C ARG A 97 -8.86 -15.17 7.17
N GLU A 98 -7.71 -14.85 7.72
CA GLU A 98 -6.80 -15.84 8.30
C GLU A 98 -6.11 -15.29 9.55
N THR A 99 -5.67 -16.20 10.42
CA THR A 99 -4.78 -15.82 11.53
C THR A 99 -3.40 -15.54 10.96
N LEU A 100 -2.93 -14.31 11.12
CA LEU A 100 -1.60 -13.87 10.75
C LEU A 100 -0.73 -13.71 12.01
N GLN A 101 0.37 -14.45 12.07
CA GLN A 101 1.39 -14.25 13.09
C GLN A 101 2.38 -13.17 12.65
N THR A 102 2.63 -12.20 13.52
CA THR A 102 3.61 -11.11 13.30
C THR A 102 4.43 -10.88 14.56
N GLU A 103 5.48 -10.06 14.48
CA GLU A 103 6.24 -9.61 15.66
C GLU A 103 5.39 -8.83 16.68
N MET A 104 4.34 -8.13 16.22
CA MET A 104 3.40 -7.42 17.11
C MET A 104 2.37 -8.36 17.76
N GLY A 105 2.39 -9.65 17.42
CA GLY A 105 1.46 -10.67 17.91
C GLY A 105 0.61 -11.31 16.82
N ALA A 106 -0.40 -12.06 17.25
CA ALA A 106 -1.35 -12.74 16.38
C ALA A 106 -2.53 -11.82 16.03
N PHE A 107 -2.90 -11.77 14.75
CA PHE A 107 -4.00 -10.97 14.25
C PHE A 107 -4.98 -11.81 13.45
N ASN A 108 -6.28 -11.57 13.62
CA ASN A 108 -7.27 -11.95 12.62
C ASN A 108 -7.17 -10.93 11.47
N ALA A 109 -6.71 -11.36 10.30
CA ALA A 109 -6.39 -10.48 9.19
C ALA A 109 -7.24 -10.79 7.96
N CYS A 110 -7.78 -9.74 7.34
CA CYS A 110 -8.34 -9.80 6.00
C CYS A 110 -7.19 -9.88 4.99
N LYS A 111 -7.20 -10.92 4.16
CA LYS A 111 -6.23 -11.14 3.09
C LYS A 111 -6.81 -10.66 1.76
N PHE A 112 -6.03 -9.88 1.04
CA PHE A 112 -6.37 -9.42 -0.30
C PHE A 112 -5.25 -9.75 -1.28
N THR A 113 -5.64 -10.05 -2.51
CA THR A 113 -4.71 -10.09 -3.65
C THR A 113 -5.00 -8.86 -4.50
N ASN A 114 -3.95 -8.13 -4.88
CA ASN A 114 -4.04 -6.97 -5.74
C ASN A 114 -3.17 -7.20 -6.96
N ARG A 115 -3.76 -7.20 -8.16
CA ARG A 115 -2.99 -7.26 -9.40
C ARG A 115 -3.01 -5.87 -10.03
N GLN A 116 -1.83 -5.28 -10.17
CA GLN A 116 -1.66 -3.93 -10.68
C GLN A 116 -0.87 -3.94 -11.98
N THR A 117 -1.41 -3.33 -13.03
CA THR A 117 -0.69 -3.04 -14.26
C THR A 117 -0.36 -1.56 -14.30
N THR A 118 0.90 -1.23 -14.50
CA THR A 118 1.44 0.14 -14.46
C THR A 118 2.04 0.48 -15.82
N GLY A 119 1.70 1.63 -16.41
CA GLY A 119 2.16 2.04 -17.74
C GLY A 119 1.18 1.68 -18.87
N THR A 120 1.59 1.88 -20.12
CA THR A 120 0.74 1.63 -21.31
C THR A 120 1.45 0.80 -22.36
N GLY A 121 0.72 -0.12 -23.01
CA GLY A 121 1.23 -0.93 -24.11
C GLY A 121 2.45 -1.75 -23.73
N ASP A 122 3.45 -1.78 -24.61
CA ASP A 122 4.67 -2.60 -24.47
C ASP A 122 5.59 -2.15 -23.32
N THR A 123 5.34 -0.98 -22.73
CA THR A 123 6.06 -0.47 -21.56
C THR A 123 5.37 -0.78 -20.24
N SER A 124 4.24 -1.50 -20.28
CA SER A 124 3.50 -1.86 -19.08
C SER A 124 4.26 -2.90 -18.26
N SER A 125 4.15 -2.77 -16.94
CA SER A 125 4.66 -3.74 -15.97
C SER A 125 3.50 -4.20 -15.11
N VAL A 126 3.47 -5.49 -14.79
CA VAL A 126 2.47 -6.05 -13.90
C VAL A 126 3.14 -6.43 -12.59
N THR A 127 2.48 -6.12 -11.49
CA THR A 127 2.90 -6.51 -10.15
C THR A 127 1.69 -7.06 -9.41
N THR A 128 1.86 -8.21 -8.76
CA THR A 128 0.86 -8.75 -7.84
C THR A 128 1.32 -8.52 -6.41
N PHE A 129 0.43 -7.98 -5.58
CA PHE A 129 0.64 -7.80 -4.15
C PHE A 129 -0.35 -8.68 -3.39
N THR A 130 0.11 -9.35 -2.34
CA THR A 130 -0.80 -9.88 -1.31
C THR A 130 -0.69 -9.00 -0.08
N THR A 131 -1.82 -8.50 0.41
CA THR A 131 -1.87 -7.65 1.59
C THR A 131 -2.69 -8.30 2.70
N TRP A 132 -2.26 -8.06 3.92
CA TRP A 132 -2.97 -8.46 5.12
C TRP A 132 -3.31 -7.22 5.93
N VAL A 133 -4.60 -7.05 6.20
CA VAL A 133 -5.15 -5.91 6.92
C VAL A 133 -5.81 -6.42 8.19
N ALA A 134 -5.54 -5.82 9.34
CA ALA A 134 -6.19 -6.25 10.58
C ALA A 134 -7.72 -6.13 10.46
N ALA A 135 -8.44 -7.23 10.70
CA ALA A 135 -9.89 -7.28 10.56
C ALA A 135 -10.63 -6.59 11.73
N GLU A 136 -9.98 -6.56 12.89
CA GLU A 136 -10.57 -6.13 14.17
C GLU A 136 -9.51 -5.61 15.16
N GLY A 137 -9.96 -5.23 16.35
CA GLY A 137 -9.11 -4.72 17.42
C GLY A 137 -8.63 -3.28 17.19
N ALA A 138 -7.63 -2.86 17.98
CA ALA A 138 -7.11 -1.50 17.98
C ALA A 138 -6.47 -1.07 16.64
N TYR A 139 -6.06 -2.05 15.83
CA TYR A 139 -5.43 -1.81 14.53
C TYR A 139 -6.38 -2.08 13.35
N ARG A 140 -7.68 -2.26 13.57
CA ARG A 140 -8.66 -2.54 12.51
C ARG A 140 -8.46 -1.62 11.30
N GLY A 141 -8.36 -2.22 10.12
CA GLY A 141 -8.17 -1.50 8.86
C GLY A 141 -6.71 -1.13 8.54
N GLN A 142 -5.76 -1.40 9.44
CA GLN A 142 -4.34 -1.12 9.19
C GLN A 142 -3.66 -2.27 8.45
N LEU A 143 -2.80 -1.92 7.49
CA LEU A 143 -1.95 -2.87 6.77
C LEU A 143 -0.90 -3.44 7.72
N LEU A 144 -0.94 -4.76 7.92
CA LEU A 144 0.00 -5.51 8.76
C LEU A 144 1.19 -6.03 7.95
N LYS A 145 0.92 -6.52 6.74
CA LYS A 145 1.91 -7.20 5.89
C LYS A 145 1.59 -6.98 4.43
N ILE A 146 2.62 -6.87 3.62
CA ILE A 146 2.54 -6.89 2.16
C ILE A 146 3.61 -7.81 1.60
N HIS A 147 3.21 -8.69 0.71
CA HIS A 147 4.11 -9.52 -0.10
C HIS A 147 3.98 -9.07 -1.55
N THR A 148 5.09 -8.70 -2.18
CA THR A 148 5.14 -8.14 -3.53
C THR A 148 5.82 -9.12 -4.47
N ARG A 149 5.13 -9.42 -5.57
CA ARG A 149 5.59 -10.26 -6.65
C ARG A 149 5.55 -9.50 -7.98
N PRO A 150 6.67 -8.93 -8.43
CA PRO A 150 6.79 -8.37 -9.76
C PRO A 150 6.63 -9.47 -10.82
N GLU A 151 5.83 -9.24 -11.85
CA GLU A 151 5.76 -10.14 -13.00
C GLU A 151 6.95 -9.85 -13.95
N GLY A 152 7.46 -10.87 -14.63
CA GLY A 152 8.54 -10.72 -15.60
C GLY A 152 9.97 -10.68 -15.04
N GLY A 153 10.17 -10.97 -13.74
CA GLY A 153 11.50 -11.24 -13.16
C GLY A 153 12.45 -10.04 -13.05
N SER A 154 11.96 -8.82 -13.30
CA SER A 154 12.77 -7.59 -13.26
C SER A 154 13.29 -7.23 -11.86
N ARG A 155 12.65 -7.75 -10.81
CA ARG A 155 13.05 -7.61 -9.40
C ARG A 155 12.67 -8.88 -8.62
N PRO A 156 13.44 -9.25 -7.58
CA PRO A 156 13.06 -10.36 -6.70
C PRO A 156 11.77 -10.04 -5.95
N GLU A 157 11.03 -11.08 -5.59
CA GLU A 157 9.90 -10.97 -4.67
C GLU A 157 10.40 -10.48 -3.31
N PHE A 158 9.60 -9.66 -2.63
CA PHE A 158 9.95 -9.15 -1.31
C PHE A 158 8.72 -9.03 -0.43
N THR A 159 8.93 -9.12 0.88
CA THR A 159 7.86 -8.96 1.87
C THR A 159 8.24 -7.87 2.83
N THR A 160 7.25 -7.06 3.21
CA THR A 160 7.39 -6.04 4.23
C THR A 160 6.33 -6.28 5.28
N GLU A 161 6.76 -6.33 6.54
CA GLU A 161 5.87 -6.49 7.68
C GLU A 161 5.96 -5.24 8.56
N ARG A 162 4.84 -4.86 9.17
CA ARG A 162 4.82 -3.79 10.16
C ARG A 162 5.18 -4.39 11.50
N ILE A 163 6.26 -3.91 12.10
CA ILE A 163 6.70 -4.37 13.42
C ILE A 163 6.32 -3.40 14.53
N LYS A 164 5.90 -2.18 14.17
CA LYS A 164 5.41 -1.17 15.11
C LYS A 164 4.47 -0.17 14.43
N MET A 165 3.37 0.15 15.11
CA MET A 165 2.39 1.16 14.71
C MET A 165 2.11 2.10 15.87
N THR A 166 2.27 3.40 15.66
CA THR A 166 1.95 4.42 16.67
C THR A 166 0.79 5.28 16.22
N TYR A 167 -0.17 5.48 17.12
CA TYR A 167 -1.37 6.28 16.89
C TYR A 167 -1.27 7.64 17.54
N THR A 168 -1.55 8.70 16.79
CA THR A 168 -1.74 10.04 17.35
C THR A 168 -3.19 10.46 17.11
N PRO A 169 -4.05 10.42 18.14
CA PRO A 169 -5.38 11.03 18.07
C PRO A 169 -5.24 12.52 17.75
N LYS A 170 -6.16 13.06 16.94
CA LYS A 170 -6.31 14.52 16.80
C LYS A 170 -7.11 15.07 17.98
#